data_AF-A0A1X6Z915-F1
#
_entry.id   AF-A0A1X6Z915-F1
#
_cell.length_a   1.000
_cell.length_b   1.000
_cell.length_c   1.000
_cell.angle_alpha   90.00
_cell.angle_beta   90.00
_cell.angle_gamma   90.00
#
_symmetry.space_group_name_H-M   'P 1'
#
loop_
_entity.id
_entity.type
_entity.pdbx_description
1 polymer ?
#
loop_
_entity_poly.entity_id
_entity_poly.type
_entity_poly.pdbx_seq_one_letter_code
_entity_poly.pdbx_strand_id
1 'polypeptide(L)'
;MLSTRAPHRTATRRLQPAVRRGYDSRTEQRAVKAHMQTILILNGPNLNLLGRREPEIYGHETLADVEARCRAVCPAGVSIDLRQSNHEGVLIDWIHEARESATAIVINPGAFTHTSIAILDALNAFEGPVIEVHVSNVHRREAFRHHSYVSGRADGVIAGFGIEGYEAATRRICTLIGAGH
;
A
#
# COMPACT_ATOMS: atom_id res chain seq x y z
N MET A 1 28.54 -58.88 73.82
CA MET A 1 28.38 -57.41 73.63
C MET A 1 28.80 -57.14 72.18
N LEU A 2 27.99 -56.54 71.30
CA LEU A 2 27.49 -55.15 71.31
C LEU A 2 28.66 -54.16 71.40
N SER A 3 28.88 -53.21 70.48
CA SER A 3 28.29 -52.92 69.14
C SER A 3 29.30 -52.01 68.37
N THR A 4 29.20 -51.57 67.11
CA THR A 4 28.12 -51.52 66.09
C THR A 4 28.76 -51.54 64.67
N ARG A 5 27.97 -51.36 63.59
CA ARG A 5 28.44 -50.90 62.25
C ARG A 5 27.59 -49.71 61.77
N ALA A 6 28.19 -48.78 61.02
CA ALA A 6 27.49 -47.77 60.22
C ALA A 6 28.29 -47.46 58.93
N PRO A 7 27.67 -47.11 57.78
CA PRO A 7 28.35 -47.05 56.49
C PRO A 7 28.56 -45.64 55.90
N HIS A 8 29.62 -45.44 55.13
CA HIS A 8 29.73 -44.30 54.22
C HIS A 8 28.94 -44.56 52.92
N ARG A 9 28.09 -43.60 52.54
CA ARG A 9 27.31 -43.62 51.29
C ARG A 9 28.11 -43.05 50.12
N THR A 10 28.20 -43.78 49.02
CA THR A 10 28.62 -43.24 47.71
C THR A 10 27.51 -42.36 47.13
N ALA A 11 27.85 -41.15 46.65
CA ALA A 11 26.85 -40.20 46.15
C ALA A 11 26.49 -40.43 44.68
N THR A 12 25.25 -40.88 44.41
CA THR A 12 24.71 -40.97 43.05
C THR A 12 24.24 -39.60 42.54
N ARG A 13 25.08 -38.96 41.73
CA ARG A 13 24.78 -37.69 41.04
C ARG A 13 23.59 -37.88 40.06
N ARG A 14 22.39 -37.49 40.47
CA ARG A 14 21.23 -37.41 39.56
C ARG A 14 21.50 -36.38 38.47
N LEU A 15 21.35 -36.79 37.21
CA LEU A 15 21.21 -35.87 36.09
C LEU A 15 19.81 -35.25 36.14
N GLN A 16 19.73 -33.93 35.99
CA GLN A 16 18.45 -33.24 35.75
C GLN A 16 18.09 -33.33 34.26
N PRO A 17 16.82 -33.55 33.90
CA PRO A 17 16.40 -33.46 32.51
C PRO A 17 16.49 -32.00 32.03
N ALA A 18 16.94 -31.81 30.79
CA ALA A 18 17.03 -30.47 30.21
C ALA A 18 15.63 -29.83 30.09
N VAL A 19 15.48 -28.61 30.60
CA VAL A 19 14.25 -27.83 30.49
C VAL A 19 14.01 -27.51 29.01
N ARG A 20 13.03 -28.17 28.39
CA ARG A 20 12.57 -27.81 27.05
C ARG A 20 11.99 -26.40 27.11
N ARG A 21 12.66 -25.42 26.49
CA ARG A 21 12.01 -24.14 26.17
C ARG A 21 10.82 -24.46 25.26
N GLY A 22 9.62 -24.07 25.68
CA GLY A 22 8.46 -24.13 24.81
C GLY A 22 8.64 -23.17 23.64
N TYR A 23 8.44 -23.65 22.41
CA TYR A 23 8.10 -22.77 21.30
C TYR A 23 6.71 -22.19 21.60
N ASP A 24 6.61 -20.88 21.82
CA ASP A 24 5.32 -20.24 22.02
C ASP A 24 4.66 -19.99 20.66
N SER A 25 3.83 -20.94 20.26
CA SER A 25 3.03 -20.84 19.03
C SER A 25 2.07 -19.65 19.02
N ARG A 26 1.79 -19.00 20.18
CA ARG A 26 1.00 -17.75 20.22
C ARG A 26 1.75 -16.56 19.65
N THR A 27 3.09 -16.54 19.79
CA THR A 27 3.95 -15.51 19.20
C THR A 27 4.01 -15.67 17.69
N GLU A 28 4.14 -16.89 17.18
CA GLU A 28 4.04 -17.19 15.74
C GLU A 28 2.64 -16.89 15.18
N GLN A 29 1.57 -17.31 15.87
CA GLN A 29 0.18 -17.03 15.45
C GLN A 29 -0.18 -15.54 15.47
N ARG A 30 0.46 -14.73 16.32
CA ARG A 30 0.34 -13.26 16.27
C ARG A 30 1.03 -12.67 15.04
N ALA A 31 2.22 -13.15 14.69
CA ALA A 31 2.92 -12.72 13.47
C ALA A 31 2.16 -13.12 12.19
N VAL A 32 1.51 -14.29 12.19
CA VAL A 32 0.72 -14.81 11.05
C VAL A 32 -0.57 -14.02 10.80
N LYS A 33 -1.07 -13.20 11.75
CA LYS A 33 -2.23 -12.32 11.53
C LYS A 33 -1.86 -10.85 11.21
N ALA A 34 -0.71 -10.63 10.58
CA ALA A 34 -0.49 -9.40 9.82
C ALA A 34 -1.67 -9.18 8.85
N HIS A 35 -2.40 -8.07 9.00
CA HIS A 35 -3.46 -7.74 8.05
C HIS A 35 -2.78 -7.22 6.80
N MET A 36 -3.11 -7.83 5.66
CA MET A 36 -2.51 -7.45 4.38
C MET A 36 -2.96 -6.03 4.04
N GLN A 37 -2.01 -5.09 3.99
CA GLN A 37 -2.28 -3.66 3.80
C GLN A 37 -2.54 -3.40 2.31
N THR A 38 -3.77 -3.02 1.96
CA THR A 38 -4.11 -2.69 0.56
C THR A 38 -3.80 -1.23 0.25
N ILE A 39 -3.04 -1.00 -0.81
CA ILE A 39 -2.95 0.30 -1.49
C ILE A 39 -3.91 0.25 -2.67
N LEU A 40 -4.91 1.14 -2.67
CA LEU A 40 -5.87 1.26 -3.75
C LEU A 40 -5.36 2.28 -4.79
N ILE A 41 -5.13 1.83 -6.02
CA ILE A 41 -4.67 2.68 -7.13
C ILE A 41 -5.85 3.00 -8.04
N LEU A 42 -6.33 4.24 -7.98
CA LEU A 42 -7.50 4.71 -8.71
C LEU A 42 -7.12 5.49 -9.97
N ASN A 43 -7.75 5.16 -11.08
CA ASN A 43 -7.49 5.76 -12.39
C ASN A 43 -8.80 6.33 -12.98
N GLY A 44 -8.82 7.65 -13.19
CA GLY A 44 -9.92 8.37 -13.81
C GLY A 44 -10.02 8.22 -15.34
N PRO A 45 -10.80 9.10 -15.99
CA PRO A 45 -11.27 8.88 -17.34
C PRO A 45 -10.18 8.94 -18.41
N ASN A 46 -10.34 8.12 -19.44
CA ASN A 46 -9.43 7.88 -20.57
C ASN A 46 -8.13 7.15 -20.26
N LEU A 47 -7.82 6.84 -18.99
CA LEU A 47 -6.58 6.11 -18.65
C LEU A 47 -6.61 4.64 -19.11
N ASN A 48 -7.79 4.09 -19.43
CA ASN A 48 -7.93 2.82 -20.14
C ASN A 48 -7.38 2.84 -21.60
N LEU A 49 -6.91 3.99 -22.09
CA LEU A 49 -6.28 4.17 -23.41
C LEU A 49 -4.75 4.26 -23.34
N LEU A 50 -4.14 4.18 -22.14
CA LEU A 50 -2.69 4.14 -21.95
C LEU A 50 -2.08 3.00 -22.80
N GLY A 51 -1.01 3.28 -23.53
CA GLY A 51 -0.33 2.32 -24.42
C GLY A 51 -1.09 1.94 -25.70
N ARG A 52 -2.31 2.46 -25.89
CA ARG A 52 -3.20 2.13 -27.03
C ARG A 52 -3.44 3.32 -27.96
N ARG A 53 -3.50 4.53 -27.42
CA ARG A 53 -3.70 5.75 -28.19
C ARG A 53 -2.36 6.30 -28.68
N GLU A 54 -2.17 6.35 -30.00
CA GLU A 54 -1.03 7.02 -30.66
C GLU A 54 0.33 6.69 -29.97
N PRO A 55 0.68 5.39 -29.80
CA PRO A 55 1.73 4.98 -28.86
C PRO A 55 3.14 5.45 -29.23
N GLU A 56 3.40 5.71 -30.52
CA GLU A 56 4.62 6.37 -31.01
C GLU A 56 4.83 7.79 -30.44
N ILE A 57 3.76 8.41 -29.90
CA ILE A 57 3.73 9.77 -29.34
C ILE A 57 3.60 9.75 -27.81
N TYR A 58 2.80 8.83 -27.25
CA TYR A 58 2.48 8.79 -25.81
C TYR A 58 3.07 7.60 -25.05
N GLY A 59 3.83 6.72 -25.71
CA GLY A 59 4.39 5.49 -25.16
C GLY A 59 3.45 4.28 -25.31
N HIS A 60 4.05 3.08 -25.22
CA HIS A 60 3.34 1.80 -25.31
C HIS A 60 2.86 1.26 -23.95
N GLU A 61 3.19 1.95 -22.86
CA GLU A 61 2.95 1.50 -21.48
C GLU A 61 1.47 1.51 -21.12
N THR A 62 1.01 0.45 -20.43
CA THR A 62 -0.40 0.23 -20.10
C THR A 62 -0.66 0.29 -18.60
N LEU A 63 -1.94 0.27 -18.19
CA LEU A 63 -2.30 0.13 -16.77
C LEU A 63 -1.85 -1.21 -16.15
N ALA A 64 -1.59 -2.25 -16.95
CA ALA A 64 -0.99 -3.49 -16.45
C ALA A 64 0.49 -3.31 -16.11
N ASP A 65 1.21 -2.47 -16.87
CA ASP A 65 2.61 -2.13 -16.59
C ASP A 65 2.71 -1.21 -15.36
N VAL A 66 1.75 -0.29 -15.18
CA VAL A 66 1.56 0.46 -13.92
C VAL A 66 1.39 -0.51 -12.75
N GLU A 67 0.47 -1.46 -12.84
CA GLU A 67 0.20 -2.42 -11.77
C GLU A 67 1.44 -3.28 -11.45
N ALA A 68 2.13 -3.78 -12.49
CA ALA A 68 3.33 -4.58 -12.33
C ALA A 68 4.47 -3.81 -11.64
N ARG A 69 4.74 -2.56 -12.04
CA ARG A 69 5.75 -1.72 -11.37
C ARG A 69 5.37 -1.41 -9.92
N CYS A 70 4.10 -1.11 -9.64
CA CYS A 70 3.64 -0.83 -8.27
C CYS A 70 3.75 -2.08 -7.38
N ARG A 71 3.34 -3.25 -7.87
CA ARG A 71 3.52 -4.54 -7.17
C ARG A 71 5.00 -4.85 -6.91
N ALA A 72 5.89 -4.54 -7.85
CA ALA A 72 7.33 -4.81 -7.73
C ALA A 72 8.05 -3.97 -6.66
N VAL A 73 7.44 -2.90 -6.14
CA VAL A 73 8.01 -2.05 -5.08
C VAL A 73 7.32 -2.18 -3.71
N CYS A 74 6.28 -3.01 -3.62
CA CYS A 74 5.61 -3.33 -2.37
C CYS A 74 6.43 -4.33 -1.53
N PRO A 75 6.59 -4.12 -0.21
CA PRO A 75 7.14 -5.14 0.67
C PRO A 75 6.13 -6.27 0.92
N ALA A 76 6.61 -7.40 1.43
CA ALA A 76 5.74 -8.50 1.84
C ALA A 76 4.71 -8.04 2.89
N GLY A 77 3.44 -8.40 2.69
CA GLY A 77 2.32 -7.94 3.52
C GLY A 77 1.56 -6.73 2.97
N VAL A 78 2.05 -6.10 1.89
CA VAL A 78 1.34 -5.02 1.18
C VAL A 78 0.82 -5.53 -0.17
N SER A 79 -0.44 -5.24 -0.48
CA SER A 79 -1.12 -5.61 -1.74
C SER A 79 -1.54 -4.39 -2.55
N ILE A 80 -1.47 -4.50 -3.88
CA ILE A 80 -2.06 -3.53 -4.81
C ILE A 80 -3.45 -4.03 -5.26
N ASP A 81 -4.43 -3.14 -5.18
CA ASP A 81 -5.69 -3.18 -5.90
C ASP A 81 -5.67 -2.01 -6.90
N LEU A 82 -5.73 -2.27 -8.21
CA LEU A 82 -5.73 -1.22 -9.24
C LEU A 82 -7.04 -1.22 -9.99
N ARG A 83 -7.72 -0.06 -10.00
CA ARG A 83 -9.03 0.12 -10.64
C ARG A 83 -9.02 1.32 -11.58
N GLN A 84 -9.86 1.28 -12.60
CA GLN A 84 -10.06 2.37 -13.55
C GLN A 84 -11.55 2.58 -13.83
N SER A 85 -11.99 3.84 -13.91
CA SER A 85 -13.34 4.17 -14.36
C SER A 85 -13.37 5.47 -15.17
N ASN A 86 -14.26 5.48 -16.17
CA ASN A 86 -14.65 6.69 -16.89
C ASN A 86 -15.84 7.43 -16.23
N HIS A 87 -16.40 6.85 -15.16
CA HIS A 87 -17.58 7.36 -14.45
C HIS A 87 -17.18 7.86 -13.06
N GLU A 88 -17.46 9.14 -12.78
CA GLU A 88 -17.11 9.83 -11.53
C GLU A 88 -17.67 9.13 -10.29
N GLY A 89 -18.96 8.77 -10.28
CA GLY A 89 -19.61 8.08 -9.17
C GLY A 89 -18.94 6.76 -8.78
N VAL A 90 -18.44 6.00 -9.75
CA VAL A 90 -17.73 4.72 -9.48
C VAL A 90 -16.39 4.95 -8.78
N LEU A 91 -15.70 6.06 -9.06
CA LEU A 91 -14.50 6.43 -8.32
C LEU A 91 -14.85 6.83 -6.88
N ILE A 92 -15.93 7.59 -6.69
CA ILE A 92 -16.45 7.99 -5.38
C ILE A 92 -16.85 6.76 -4.56
N ASP A 93 -17.56 5.80 -5.13
CA ASP A 93 -17.96 4.54 -4.48
C ASP A 93 -16.73 3.72 -4.05
N TRP A 94 -15.68 3.64 -4.88
CA TRP A 94 -14.42 2.98 -4.51
C TRP A 94 -13.61 3.75 -3.46
N ILE A 95 -13.70 5.09 -3.40
CA ILE A 95 -13.11 5.88 -2.30
C ILE A 95 -13.88 5.65 -1.00
N HIS A 96 -15.21 5.50 -1.05
CA HIS A 96 -16.01 5.11 0.12
C HIS A 96 -15.66 3.70 0.61
N GLU A 97 -15.53 2.73 -0.30
CA GLU A 97 -15.09 1.35 -0.01
C GLU A 97 -13.69 1.33 0.64
N ALA A 98 -12.76 2.15 0.13
CA ALA A 98 -11.38 2.25 0.62
C ALA A 98 -11.30 2.55 2.13
N ARG A 99 -12.29 3.26 2.70
CA ARG A 99 -12.35 3.61 4.12
C ARG A 99 -12.42 2.38 5.05
N GLU A 100 -12.86 1.24 4.53
CA GLU A 100 -12.96 -0.03 5.26
C GLU A 100 -11.95 -1.08 4.76
N SER A 101 -11.46 -0.98 3.52
CA SER A 101 -10.66 -2.01 2.84
C SER A 101 -9.20 -1.65 2.52
N ALA A 102 -8.82 -0.36 2.56
CA ALA A 102 -7.50 0.11 2.13
C ALA A 102 -6.79 0.96 3.20
N THR A 103 -5.46 0.86 3.23
CA THR A 103 -4.59 1.62 4.14
C THR A 103 -4.15 2.95 3.52
N ALA A 104 -4.16 3.06 2.18
CA ALA A 104 -3.77 4.26 1.44
C ALA A 104 -4.36 4.27 0.02
N ILE A 105 -4.40 5.45 -0.60
CA ILE A 105 -4.83 5.65 -1.99
C ILE A 105 -3.68 6.28 -2.81
N VAL A 106 -3.48 5.78 -4.02
CA VAL A 106 -2.77 6.50 -5.09
C VAL A 106 -3.79 6.81 -6.17
N ILE A 107 -3.96 8.06 -6.57
CA ILE A 107 -5.00 8.46 -7.54
C ILE A 107 -4.40 9.24 -8.69
N ASN A 108 -4.69 8.80 -9.92
CA ASN A 108 -4.62 9.64 -11.11
C ASN A 108 -6.04 9.99 -11.52
N PRO A 109 -6.59 11.17 -11.19
CA PRO A 109 -7.99 11.48 -11.46
C PRO A 109 -8.30 11.73 -12.94
N GLY A 110 -7.31 11.60 -13.84
CA GLY A 110 -7.47 11.90 -15.27
C GLY A 110 -7.95 13.34 -15.46
N ALA A 111 -9.04 13.53 -16.22
CA ALA A 111 -9.63 14.85 -16.41
C ALA A 111 -10.35 15.40 -15.15
N PHE A 112 -10.82 14.54 -14.24
CA PHE A 112 -11.65 14.95 -13.10
C PHE A 112 -10.89 15.76 -12.05
N THR A 113 -9.56 15.71 -12.04
CA THR A 113 -8.71 16.54 -11.16
C THR A 113 -9.07 18.03 -11.27
N HIS A 114 -9.38 18.50 -12.49
CA HIS A 114 -9.69 19.91 -12.77
C HIS A 114 -11.17 20.29 -12.53
N THR A 115 -12.06 19.33 -12.24
CA THR A 115 -13.53 19.55 -12.27
C THR A 115 -14.30 18.98 -11.08
N SER A 116 -13.78 17.94 -10.42
CA SER A 116 -14.55 17.16 -9.46
C SER A 116 -14.30 17.60 -8.01
N ILE A 117 -15.22 18.43 -7.52
CA ILE A 117 -15.37 18.68 -6.08
C ILE A 117 -15.90 17.40 -5.39
N ALA A 118 -16.73 16.60 -6.06
CA ALA A 118 -17.29 15.38 -5.49
C ALA A 118 -16.23 14.30 -5.17
N ILE A 119 -15.19 14.14 -6.00
CA ILE A 119 -14.03 13.27 -5.69
C ILE A 119 -13.17 13.87 -4.57
N LEU A 120 -13.00 15.19 -4.50
CA LEU A 120 -12.34 15.85 -3.37
C LEU A 120 -13.07 15.58 -2.05
N ASP A 121 -14.39 15.75 -2.02
CA ASP A 121 -15.21 15.49 -0.82
C ASP A 121 -15.18 14.01 -0.40
N ALA A 122 -15.18 13.08 -1.36
CA ALA A 122 -14.99 11.66 -1.07
C ALA A 122 -13.59 11.37 -0.47
N LEU A 123 -12.52 11.95 -1.02
CA LEU A 123 -11.16 11.81 -0.49
C LEU A 123 -10.97 12.49 0.88
N ASN A 124 -11.72 13.55 1.16
CA ASN A 124 -11.77 14.20 2.48
C ASN A 124 -12.38 13.27 3.56
N ALA A 125 -13.22 12.30 3.17
CA ALA A 125 -13.77 11.30 4.08
C ALA A 125 -12.85 10.08 4.30
N PHE A 126 -11.74 9.96 3.54
CA PHE A 126 -10.73 8.91 3.72
C PHE A 126 -9.60 9.39 4.62
N GLU A 127 -9.27 8.64 5.67
CA GLU A 127 -8.31 9.05 6.72
C GLU A 127 -6.85 8.64 6.42
N GLY A 128 -6.62 7.68 5.52
CA GLY A 128 -5.29 7.22 5.15
C GLY A 128 -4.55 8.18 4.19
N PRO A 129 -3.26 7.94 3.90
CA PRO A 129 -2.50 8.78 2.98
C PRO A 129 -3.03 8.70 1.54
N VAL A 130 -3.05 9.84 0.84
CA VAL A 130 -3.48 9.99 -0.56
C VAL A 130 -2.37 10.64 -1.37
N ILE A 131 -1.89 10.02 -2.45
CA ILE A 131 -0.95 10.66 -3.39
C ILE A 131 -1.60 10.83 -4.76
N GLU A 132 -1.58 12.06 -5.29
CA GLU A 132 -2.02 12.36 -6.66
C GLU A 132 -0.90 12.11 -7.68
N VAL A 133 -1.21 11.46 -8.79
CA VAL A 133 -0.25 11.12 -9.86
C VAL A 133 -0.76 11.57 -11.22
N HIS A 134 0.09 12.22 -12.00
CA HIS A 134 -0.15 12.58 -13.40
C HIS A 134 0.98 12.08 -14.29
N VAL A 135 0.66 11.21 -15.25
CA VAL A 135 1.63 10.70 -16.25
C VAL A 135 2.28 11.85 -17.03
N SER A 136 1.48 12.82 -17.47
CA SER A 136 1.94 14.04 -18.15
C SER A 136 2.17 15.20 -17.18
N ASN A 137 3.14 16.08 -17.46
CA ASN A 137 3.31 17.31 -16.69
C ASN A 137 2.17 18.29 -16.99
N VAL A 138 1.18 18.37 -16.09
CA VAL A 138 -0.02 19.22 -16.24
C VAL A 138 0.29 20.72 -16.27
N HIS A 139 1.40 21.17 -15.67
CA HIS A 139 1.81 22.58 -15.68
C HIS A 139 2.43 23.04 -17.01
N ARG A 140 2.79 22.12 -17.91
CA ARG A 140 3.19 22.45 -19.30
C ARG A 140 2.01 22.52 -20.27
N ARG A 141 0.77 22.40 -19.77
CA ARG A 141 -0.46 22.28 -20.57
C ARG A 141 -1.32 23.55 -20.48
N GLU A 142 -2.53 23.47 -21.05
CA GLU A 142 -3.54 24.53 -21.04
C GLU A 142 -3.79 25.04 -19.60
N ALA A 143 -3.95 26.36 -19.39
CA ALA A 143 -3.99 26.97 -18.05
C ALA A 143 -5.08 26.41 -17.12
N PHE A 144 -6.22 25.95 -17.67
CA PHE A 144 -7.28 25.29 -16.88
C PHE A 144 -6.83 23.96 -16.25
N ARG A 145 -5.68 23.41 -16.67
CA ARG A 145 -5.07 22.20 -16.09
C ARG A 145 -4.11 22.46 -14.94
N HIS A 146 -3.84 23.73 -14.63
CA HIS A 146 -2.92 24.09 -13.54
C HIS A 146 -3.62 24.06 -12.17
N HIS A 147 -4.95 24.02 -12.15
CA HIS A 147 -5.76 23.78 -10.96
C HIS A 147 -6.12 22.29 -10.83
N SER A 148 -6.05 21.78 -9.60
CA SER A 148 -6.49 20.46 -9.19
C SER A 148 -7.28 20.62 -7.89
N TYR A 149 -8.50 20.08 -7.84
CA TYR A 149 -9.25 19.95 -6.59
C TYR A 149 -8.64 18.85 -5.71
N VAL A 150 -8.16 17.76 -6.33
CA VAL A 150 -7.58 16.60 -5.62
C VAL A 150 -6.28 16.95 -4.88
N SER A 151 -5.48 17.88 -5.42
CA SER A 151 -4.30 18.46 -4.76
C SER A 151 -4.63 19.16 -3.44
N GLY A 152 -5.90 19.55 -3.22
CA GLY A 152 -6.35 20.12 -1.95
C GLY A 152 -6.42 19.12 -0.79
N ARG A 153 -6.45 17.81 -1.10
CA ARG A 153 -6.46 16.72 -0.12
C ARG A 153 -5.24 15.80 -0.20
N ALA A 154 -4.56 15.72 -1.34
CA ALA A 154 -3.42 14.82 -1.50
C ALA A 154 -2.22 15.21 -0.61
N ASP A 155 -1.67 14.24 0.11
CA ASP A 155 -0.44 14.32 0.92
C ASP A 155 0.84 14.50 0.07
N GLY A 156 0.71 14.37 -1.26
CA GLY A 156 1.75 14.67 -2.23
C GLY A 156 1.22 14.58 -3.66
N VAL A 157 1.88 15.28 -4.59
CA VAL A 157 1.53 15.29 -6.03
C VAL A 157 2.77 14.99 -6.86
N ILE A 158 2.67 14.05 -7.81
CA ILE A 158 3.74 13.69 -8.74
C ILE A 158 3.23 13.86 -10.18
N ALA A 159 3.87 14.73 -10.98
CA ALA A 159 3.39 15.06 -12.32
C ALA A 159 4.51 15.06 -13.38
N GLY A 160 4.29 14.35 -14.49
CA GLY A 160 5.22 14.31 -15.63
C GLY A 160 6.31 13.25 -15.57
N PHE A 161 6.15 12.23 -14.71
CA PHE A 161 7.11 11.15 -14.49
C PHE A 161 6.70 9.84 -15.18
N GLY A 162 5.99 9.88 -16.31
CA GLY A 162 5.56 8.66 -17.01
C GLY A 162 4.72 7.75 -16.11
N ILE A 163 4.93 6.43 -16.16
CA ILE A 163 4.34 5.51 -15.17
C ILE A 163 5.23 5.31 -13.94
N GLU A 164 6.51 5.71 -13.98
CA GLU A 164 7.40 5.80 -12.81
C GLU A 164 6.80 6.69 -11.71
N GLY A 165 5.93 7.65 -12.06
CA GLY A 165 5.18 8.45 -11.10
C GLY A 165 4.31 7.61 -10.14
N TYR A 166 3.70 6.52 -10.63
CA TYR A 166 2.94 5.60 -9.78
C TYR A 166 3.87 4.72 -8.92
N GLU A 167 5.02 4.32 -9.45
CA GLU A 167 6.03 3.57 -8.69
C GLU A 167 6.57 4.43 -7.53
N ALA A 168 6.91 5.69 -7.80
CA ALA A 168 7.37 6.65 -6.80
C ALA A 168 6.29 6.94 -5.74
N ALA A 169 5.03 7.10 -6.15
CA ALA A 169 3.90 7.21 -5.23
C ALA A 169 3.77 5.97 -4.34
N THR A 170 3.73 4.78 -4.93
CA THR A 170 3.60 3.50 -4.20
C THR A 170 4.75 3.29 -3.22
N ARG A 171 5.99 3.56 -3.64
CA ARG A 171 7.19 3.49 -2.78
C ARG A 171 7.11 4.48 -1.61
N ARG A 172 6.56 5.68 -1.82
CA ARG A 172 6.32 6.67 -0.76
C ARG A 172 5.20 6.21 0.19
N ILE A 173 4.10 5.65 -0.32
CA ILE A 173 3.04 5.04 0.50
C ILE A 173 3.61 3.93 1.39
N CYS A 174 4.36 2.98 0.82
CA CYS A 174 5.01 1.90 1.58
C CYS A 174 5.90 2.43 2.73
N THR A 175 6.57 3.57 2.50
CA THR A 175 7.36 4.25 3.54
C THR A 175 6.50 4.89 4.63
N LEU A 176 5.35 5.46 4.27
CA LEU A 176 4.42 6.09 5.21
C LEU A 176 3.72 5.06 6.10
N ILE A 177 3.16 4.00 5.51
CA ILE A 177 2.43 2.96 6.26
C ILE A 177 3.38 2.09 7.12
N GLY A 178 4.62 1.88 6.66
CA GLY A 178 5.66 1.16 7.41
C GLY A 178 6.30 1.95 8.56
N ALA A 179 6.10 3.28 8.62
CA ALA A 179 6.61 4.13 9.70
C ALA A 179 5.58 4.36 10.83
N GLY A 180 4.38 3.79 10.72
CA GLY A 180 3.28 3.94 11.68
C GLY A 180 3.11 2.78 12.66
N HIS A 181 4.16 2.01 12.95
CA HIS A 181 4.16 0.81 13.80
C HIS A 181 5.31 0.82 14.81
#